data_AF-A0A9E5KG27-F1
#
_entry.id   AF-A0A9E5KG27-F1
#
_cell.length_a   1.000
_cell.length_b   1.000
_cell.length_c   1.000
_cell.angle_alpha   90.00
_cell.angle_beta   90.00
_cell.angle_gamma   90.00
#
_symmetry.space_group_name_H-M   'P 1'
#
loop_
_entity.id
_entity.type
_entity.pdbx_description
1 polymer ?
#
loop_
_entity_poly.entity_id
_entity_poly.type
_entity_poly.pdbx_seq_one_letter_code
_entity_poly.pdbx_strand_id
1 'polypeptide(L)'
;MTKPVGAAEIMSQLPQLEWLTKVLVDRATKCCGLTNSEEKQAVSNRVKARVSDLLDSWAKESEKLKQNGVILQYQMEASGTLLKRLLYEFLHPDLKNLHPKSVEMKFRANRSMRDVEPSVNLFVHRLNGKMVDGEDD
;
A
#
# COMPACT_ATOMS: atom_id res chain seq x y z
N MET A 1 -8.74 15.32 2.80
CA MET A 1 -9.20 13.99 2.33
C MET A 1 -8.97 13.92 0.83
N THR A 2 -8.36 12.85 0.32
CA THR A 2 -8.21 12.60 -1.13
C THR A 2 -9.59 12.47 -1.75
N LYS A 3 -9.80 13.08 -2.93
CA LYS A 3 -11.08 12.95 -3.63
C LYS A 3 -11.28 11.49 -4.03
N PRO A 4 -12.52 10.97 -3.96
CA PRO A 4 -12.81 9.57 -4.29
C PRO A 4 -12.51 9.23 -5.76
N VAL A 5 -12.78 10.21 -6.62
CA VAL A 5 -12.37 10.23 -8.03
C VAL A 5 -11.10 11.05 -8.15
N GLY A 6 -10.12 10.56 -8.91
CA GLY A 6 -8.83 11.25 -9.08
C GLY A 6 -7.61 10.35 -8.98
N ALA A 7 -7.78 9.02 -8.91
CA ALA A 7 -6.64 8.10 -8.92
C ALA A 7 -5.78 8.23 -10.19
N ALA A 8 -6.34 8.76 -11.29
CA ALA A 8 -5.58 9.06 -12.51
C ALA A 8 -4.62 10.27 -12.37
N GLU A 9 -4.75 11.10 -11.33
CA GLU A 9 -3.85 12.22 -11.07
C GLU A 9 -2.43 11.77 -10.71
N ILE A 10 -2.21 10.47 -10.49
CA ILE A 10 -0.87 9.91 -10.26
C ILE A 10 0.14 10.39 -11.32
N MET A 11 -0.29 10.55 -12.57
CA MET A 11 0.57 10.99 -13.67
C MET A 11 1.21 12.37 -13.44
N SER A 12 0.50 13.29 -12.79
CA SER A 12 1.06 14.62 -12.46
C SER A 12 1.85 14.63 -11.14
N GLN A 13 1.57 13.67 -10.26
CA GLN A 13 2.17 13.58 -8.93
C GLN A 13 3.46 12.76 -8.89
N LEU A 14 3.70 11.87 -9.87
CA LEU A 14 4.88 11.00 -9.91
C LEU A 14 6.21 11.68 -9.56
N PRO A 15 6.56 12.87 -10.11
CA PRO A 15 7.84 13.52 -9.80
C PRO A 15 7.98 13.91 -8.33
N GLN A 16 6.86 14.12 -7.64
CA GLN A 16 6.82 14.55 -6.24
C GLN A 16 6.84 13.37 -5.26
N LEU A 17 6.76 12.12 -5.73
CA LEU A 17 6.63 10.93 -4.89
C LEU A 17 7.97 10.27 -4.53
N GLU A 18 9.11 10.87 -4.87
CA GLU A 18 10.43 10.31 -4.53
C GLU A 18 10.61 10.09 -3.02
N TRP A 19 10.07 11.00 -2.20
CA TRP A 19 10.10 10.88 -0.73
C TRP A 19 9.37 9.63 -0.22
N LEU A 20 8.33 9.17 -0.90
CA LEU A 20 7.56 7.98 -0.51
C LEU A 20 8.45 6.73 -0.54
N THR A 21 9.28 6.61 -1.58
CA THR A 21 10.24 5.53 -1.72
C THR A 21 11.20 5.51 -0.54
N LYS A 22 11.70 6.68 -0.12
CA LYS A 22 12.59 6.81 1.05
C LYS A 22 11.90 6.36 2.33
N VAL A 23 10.67 6.81 2.59
CA VAL A 23 9.90 6.43 3.78
C VAL A 23 9.64 4.93 3.83
N LEU A 24 9.29 4.30 2.70
CA LEU A 24 9.03 2.86 2.65
C LEU A 24 10.30 2.04 2.87
N VAL A 25 11.44 2.47 2.32
CA VAL A 25 12.76 1.85 2.55
C VAL A 25 13.17 1.97 4.02
N ASP A 26 13.05 3.16 4.60
CA ASP A 26 13.39 3.41 6.01
C ASP A 26 12.53 2.54 6.94
N ARG A 27 11.25 2.37 6.62
CA ARG A 27 10.35 1.49 7.39
C ARG A 27 10.73 0.01 7.25
N ALA A 28 10.95 -0.46 6.03
CA ALA A 28 11.27 -1.86 5.77
C ALA A 28 12.59 -2.29 6.44
N THR A 29 13.58 -1.42 6.47
CA THR A 29 14.87 -1.69 7.12
C THR A 29 14.78 -1.71 8.64
N LYS A 30 13.90 -0.90 9.25
CA LYS A 30 13.65 -0.87 10.70
C LYS A 30 12.79 -2.04 11.19
N CYS A 31 11.75 -2.41 10.44
CA CYS A 31 10.78 -3.43 10.86
C CYS A 31 11.35 -4.85 10.85
N CYS A 32 12.28 -5.15 9.94
CA CYS A 32 12.75 -6.52 9.72
C CYS A 32 13.89 -6.95 10.65
N GLY A 33 14.23 -6.18 11.69
CA GLY A 33 15.27 -6.56 12.66
C GLY A 33 16.65 -6.83 12.04
N LEU A 34 16.93 -6.28 10.86
CA LEU A 34 18.13 -6.58 10.08
C LEU A 34 19.37 -6.04 10.81
N THR A 35 20.34 -6.91 11.08
CA THR A 35 21.60 -6.55 11.74
C THR A 35 22.70 -6.30 10.71
N ASN A 36 22.73 -7.07 9.61
CA ASN A 36 23.75 -6.98 8.57
C ASN A 36 23.47 -5.82 7.57
N SER A 37 24.54 -5.14 7.15
CA SER A 37 24.51 -4.08 6.14
C SER A 37 24.10 -4.58 4.76
N GLU A 38 24.56 -5.77 4.36
CA GLU A 38 24.23 -6.35 3.04
C GLU A 38 22.74 -6.68 2.91
N GLU A 39 22.14 -7.24 3.96
CA GLU A 39 20.72 -7.55 4.02
C GLU A 39 19.87 -6.28 3.96
N LYS A 40 20.29 -5.22 4.66
CA LYS A 40 19.63 -3.90 4.59
C LYS A 40 19.66 -3.35 3.17
N GLN A 41 20.79 -3.46 2.48
CA GLN A 41 20.91 -3.01 1.09
C GLN A 41 20.04 -3.83 0.14
N ALA A 42 20.00 -5.15 0.31
CA ALA A 42 19.15 -6.04 -0.49
C ALA A 42 17.66 -5.73 -0.30
N VAL A 43 17.21 -5.52 0.93
CA VAL A 43 15.83 -5.11 1.24
C VAL A 43 15.53 -3.73 0.66
N SER A 44 16.43 -2.76 0.82
CA SER A 44 16.31 -1.43 0.23
C SER A 44 16.11 -1.49 -1.29
N ASN A 45 16.97 -2.22 -2.00
CA ASN A 45 16.87 -2.39 -3.46
C ASN A 45 15.56 -3.05 -3.87
N ARG A 46 15.13 -4.09 -3.14
CA ARG A 46 13.87 -4.80 -3.41
C ARG A 46 12.66 -3.89 -3.21
N VAL A 47 12.64 -3.08 -2.15
CA VAL A 47 11.55 -2.13 -1.88
C VAL A 47 11.52 -1.05 -2.96
N LYS A 48 12.66 -0.44 -3.30
CA LYS A 48 12.76 0.56 -4.37
C LYS A 48 12.23 0.03 -5.70
N ALA A 49 12.68 -1.16 -6.11
CA ALA A 49 12.22 -1.80 -7.34
C ALA A 49 10.71 -2.04 -7.33
N ARG A 50 10.15 -2.48 -6.20
CA ARG A 50 8.72 -2.73 -6.07
C ARG A 50 7.89 -1.45 -6.07
N VAL A 51 8.37 -0.39 -5.43
CA VAL A 51 7.70 0.93 -5.46
C VAL A 51 7.68 1.48 -6.87
N SER A 52 8.81 1.45 -7.58
CA SER A 52 8.88 1.86 -8.99
C SER A 52 7.91 1.07 -9.86
N ASP A 53 7.94 -0.28 -9.77
CA ASP A 53 7.04 -1.13 -10.57
C ASP A 53 5.56 -0.84 -10.31
N LEU A 54 5.18 -0.57 -9.05
CA LEU A 54 3.80 -0.20 -8.69
C LEU A 54 3.41 1.17 -9.23
N LEU A 55 4.26 2.19 -9.06
CA LEU A 55 4.00 3.55 -9.56
C LEU A 55 3.93 3.58 -11.09
N ASP A 56 4.84 2.89 -11.77
CA ASP A 56 4.84 2.76 -13.22
C ASP A 56 3.60 2.02 -13.74
N SER A 57 3.20 0.93 -13.06
CA SER A 57 2.00 0.18 -13.42
C SER A 57 0.74 1.02 -13.23
N TRP A 58 0.68 1.82 -12.15
CA TRP A 58 -0.43 2.72 -11.89
C TRP A 58 -0.53 3.81 -12.96
N ALA A 59 0.59 4.45 -13.29
CA ALA A 59 0.62 5.50 -14.31
C ALA A 59 0.19 4.98 -15.69
N LYS A 60 0.71 3.82 -16.10
CA LYS A 60 0.34 3.18 -17.38
C LYS A 60 -1.15 2.82 -17.44
N GLU A 61 -1.70 2.23 -16.38
CA GLU A 61 -3.12 1.89 -16.37
C GLU A 61 -4.01 3.15 -16.32
N SER A 62 -3.57 4.19 -15.60
CA SER A 62 -4.26 5.48 -15.57
C SER A 62 -4.33 6.14 -16.94
N GLU A 63 -3.21 6.13 -17.67
CA GLU A 63 -3.14 6.66 -19.04
C GLU A 63 -4.04 5.88 -20.00
N LYS A 64 -3.94 4.54 -19.97
CA LYS A 64 -4.77 3.64 -20.80
C LYS A 64 -6.26 3.83 -20.55
N LEU A 65 -6.69 3.90 -19.28
CA LEU A 65 -8.10 4.10 -18.96
C LEU A 65 -8.59 5.49 -19.39
N LYS A 66 -7.76 6.53 -19.20
CA LYS A 66 -8.05 7.89 -19.68
C LYS A 66 -8.24 7.93 -21.20
N GLN A 67 -7.40 7.25 -21.96
CA GLN A 67 -7.53 7.15 -23.42
C GLN A 67 -8.84 6.47 -23.84
N ASN A 68 -9.36 5.54 -23.05
CA ASN A 68 -10.62 4.84 -23.28
C ASN A 68 -11.85 5.56 -22.69
N GLY A 69 -11.70 6.78 -22.15
CA GLY A 69 -12.79 7.52 -21.52
C GLY A 69 -13.27 6.93 -20.19
N VAL A 70 -12.49 6.02 -19.58
CA VAL A 70 -12.80 5.40 -18.29
C VAL A 70 -12.14 6.20 -17.17
N ILE A 71 -12.92 6.53 -16.16
CA ILE A 71 -12.47 7.29 -15.00
C ILE A 71 -11.96 6.33 -13.93
N LEU A 72 -10.70 6.49 -13.51
CA LEU A 72 -10.09 5.71 -12.43
C LEU A 72 -10.44 6.30 -11.06
N GLN A 73 -11.03 5.48 -10.19
CA GLN A 73 -11.29 5.75 -8.78
C GLN A 73 -10.49 4.81 -7.88
N TYR A 74 -10.30 5.17 -6.61
CA TYR A 74 -9.56 4.31 -5.68
C TYR A 74 -10.29 2.99 -5.41
N GLN A 75 -11.57 3.04 -5.02
CA GLN A 75 -12.37 1.83 -4.76
C GLN A 75 -13.79 1.94 -5.34
N MET A 76 -14.84 1.96 -4.53
CA MET A 76 -16.26 1.99 -4.96
C MET A 76 -17.01 3.23 -4.44
N GLU A 77 -16.29 4.31 -4.18
CA GLU A 77 -16.86 5.50 -3.54
C GLU A 77 -17.87 6.20 -4.46
N ALA A 78 -17.72 6.08 -5.78
CA ALA A 78 -18.67 6.54 -6.78
C ALA A 78 -19.26 5.38 -7.61
N SER A 79 -20.53 5.52 -7.97
CA SER A 79 -21.27 4.55 -8.79
C SER A 79 -21.41 5.05 -10.22
N GLY A 80 -21.12 4.20 -11.22
CA GLY A 80 -21.19 4.55 -12.63
C GLY A 80 -20.53 3.51 -13.53
N THR A 81 -21.02 3.37 -14.76
CA THR A 81 -20.56 2.37 -15.75
C THR A 81 -19.17 2.68 -16.31
N LEU A 82 -18.77 3.95 -16.31
CA LEU A 82 -17.46 4.41 -16.79
C LEU A 82 -16.41 4.53 -15.67
N LEU A 83 -16.68 4.00 -14.48
CA LEU A 83 -15.76 4.03 -13.35
C LEU A 83 -15.04 2.69 -13.18
N LYS A 84 -13.71 2.72 -13.20
CA LYS A 84 -12.86 1.56 -12.89
C LYS A 84 -12.17 1.80 -11.56
N ARG A 85 -12.17 0.80 -10.69
CA ARG A 85 -11.44 0.85 -9.41
C ARG A 85 -9.99 0.43 -9.60
N LEU A 86 -9.11 1.10 -8.87
CA LEU A 86 -7.70 0.72 -8.75
C LEU A 86 -7.53 -0.41 -7.74
N LEU A 87 -8.08 -0.25 -6.54
CA LEU A 87 -7.90 -1.17 -5.42
C LEU A 87 -9.00 -2.23 -5.39
N TYR A 88 -8.57 -3.47 -5.27
CA TYR A 88 -9.44 -4.63 -5.09
C TYR A 88 -9.21 -5.24 -3.71
N GLU A 89 -10.28 -5.78 -3.13
CA GLU A 89 -10.12 -6.71 -2.00
C GLU A 89 -9.42 -7.99 -2.48
N PHE A 90 -8.64 -8.62 -1.59
CA PHE A 90 -7.80 -9.77 -1.96
C PHE A 90 -8.58 -10.93 -2.62
N LEU A 91 -9.83 -11.16 -2.21
CA LEU A 91 -10.72 -12.21 -2.71
C LEU A 91 -11.89 -11.66 -3.55
N HIS A 92 -11.74 -10.46 -4.12
CA HIS A 92 -12.81 -9.84 -4.89
C HIS A 92 -13.20 -10.74 -6.09
N PRO A 93 -14.49 -10.95 -6.37
CA PRO A 93 -14.95 -11.87 -7.42
C PRO A 93 -14.40 -11.53 -8.81
N ASP A 94 -14.27 -10.24 -9.14
CA ASP A 94 -13.70 -9.75 -10.40
C ASP A 94 -12.26 -10.21 -10.66
N LEU A 95 -11.54 -10.67 -9.63
CA LEU A 95 -10.16 -11.14 -9.76
C LEU A 95 -10.06 -12.64 -10.11
N LYS A 96 -11.13 -13.42 -9.93
CA LYS A 96 -11.09 -14.90 -10.03
C LYS A 96 -10.59 -15.41 -11.38
N ASN A 97 -10.93 -14.69 -12.45
CA ASN A 97 -10.63 -15.10 -13.83
C ASN A 97 -9.51 -14.27 -14.47
N LEU A 98 -8.87 -13.36 -13.72
CA LEU A 98 -7.79 -12.54 -14.25
C LEU A 98 -6.48 -13.31 -14.27
N HIS A 99 -5.65 -13.00 -15.26
CA HIS A 99 -4.30 -13.57 -15.33
C HIS A 99 -3.48 -13.14 -14.09
N PRO A 100 -2.67 -14.03 -13.47
CA PRO A 100 -1.92 -13.71 -12.24
C PRO A 100 -0.95 -12.52 -12.36
N LYS A 101 -0.49 -12.21 -13.57
CA LYS A 101 0.40 -11.08 -13.89
C LYS A 101 -0.34 -9.81 -14.34
N SER A 102 -1.67 -9.78 -14.27
CA SER A 102 -2.46 -8.59 -14.58
C SER A 102 -2.16 -7.44 -13.61
N VAL A 103 -2.43 -6.22 -14.03
CA VAL A 103 -2.19 -5.01 -13.22
C VAL A 103 -3.10 -5.02 -11.98
N GLU A 104 -4.34 -5.48 -12.12
CA GLU A 104 -5.30 -5.61 -11.03
C GLU A 104 -4.79 -6.49 -9.88
N MET A 105 -4.02 -7.53 -10.20
CA MET A 105 -3.42 -8.41 -9.18
C MET A 105 -2.34 -7.72 -8.35
N LYS A 106 -1.74 -6.63 -8.85
CA LYS A 106 -0.78 -5.78 -8.11
C LYS A 106 -1.48 -4.85 -7.12
N PHE A 107 -2.71 -4.43 -7.41
CA PHE A 107 -3.49 -3.48 -6.59
C PHE A 107 -4.54 -4.17 -5.72
N ARG A 108 -4.13 -5.25 -5.04
CA ARG A 108 -4.96 -5.95 -4.07
C ARG A 108 -4.59 -5.49 -2.66
N ALA A 109 -5.57 -4.93 -1.94
CA ALA A 109 -5.40 -4.52 -0.56
C ALA A 109 -5.72 -5.71 0.37
N ASN A 110 -4.73 -6.12 1.20
CA ASN A 110 -5.01 -6.96 2.35
C ASN A 110 -5.71 -6.13 3.42
N ARG A 111 -6.78 -6.66 4.02
CA ARG A 111 -7.55 -5.97 5.07
C ARG A 111 -6.77 -5.73 6.38
N SER A 112 -5.62 -6.38 6.55
CA SER A 112 -4.79 -6.26 7.73
C SER A 112 -3.39 -5.78 7.35
N MET A 113 -3.03 -4.59 7.82
CA MET A 113 -1.68 -4.03 7.83
C MET A 113 -0.99 -4.28 9.18
N ARG A 114 -1.43 -5.30 9.95
CA ARG A 114 -0.91 -5.57 11.30
C ARG A 114 0.60 -5.79 11.35
N ASP A 115 1.18 -6.40 10.32
CA ASP A 115 2.62 -6.65 10.22
C ASP A 115 3.45 -5.37 9.98
N VAL A 116 2.81 -4.20 9.87
CA VAL A 116 3.52 -2.93 9.75
C VAL A 116 3.27 -1.97 10.91
N GLU A 117 2.45 -2.31 11.91
CA GLU A 117 2.26 -1.43 13.07
C GLU A 117 3.51 -1.41 13.96
N PRO A 118 3.99 -0.23 14.41
CA PRO A 118 5.11 -0.16 15.35
C PRO A 118 4.72 -0.87 16.65
N SER A 119 5.68 -1.52 17.30
CA SER A 119 5.48 -2.07 18.64
C SER A 119 4.99 -0.96 19.57
N VAL A 120 3.76 -1.11 20.08
CA VAL A 120 3.17 -0.18 21.03
C VAL A 120 3.33 -0.74 22.44
N ASN A 121 3.63 0.14 23.39
CA ASN A 121 3.62 -0.23 24.80
C ASN A 121 2.17 -0.50 25.21
N LEU A 122 1.90 -1.72 25.68
CA LEU A 122 0.60 -2.09 26.23
C LEU A 122 0.60 -1.77 27.73
N PHE A 123 -0.30 -0.88 28.15
CA PHE A 123 -0.54 -0.61 29.56
C PHE A 123 -1.71 -1.48 30.03
N VAL A 124 -1.40 -2.52 30.79
CA VAL A 124 -2.42 -3.43 31.33
C VAL A 124 -3.00 -2.81 32.59
N HIS A 125 -4.30 -2.54 32.57
CA HIS A 125 -5.05 -2.10 33.74
C HIS A 125 -5.90 -3.25 34.28
N ARG A 126 -5.90 -3.42 35.60
CA ARG A 126 -6.91 -4.26 36.26
C ARG A 126 -8.28 -3.57 36.18
N LEU A 127 -9.36 -4.34 36.33
CA LEU A 127 -10.75 -3.83 36.30
C LEU A 127 -11.04 -2.74 37.34
N ASN A 128 -10.20 -2.62 38.37
CA ASN A 128 -10.25 -1.57 39.39
C ASN A 128 -9.45 -0.30 39.02
N GLY A 129 -8.98 -0.18 37.77
CA GLY A 129 -8.25 0.97 37.25
C GLY A 129 -6.75 1.03 37.57
N LYS A 130 -6.23 0.13 38.41
CA LYS A 130 -4.80 0.10 38.75
C LYS A 130 -3.96 -0.47 37.60
N MET A 131 -2.89 0.23 37.22
CA MET A 131 -1.89 -0.28 36.29
C MET A 131 -1.17 -1.49 36.91
N VAL A 132 -0.86 -2.47 36.08
CA VAL A 132 0.05 -3.56 36.42
C VAL A 132 1.43 -3.13 35.94
N ASP A 133 2.34 -2.83 36.87
CA ASP A 133 3.73 -2.59 36.53
C ASP A 133 4.30 -3.90 35.98
N GLY A 134 4.84 -3.87 34.75
CA GLY A 134 5.47 -5.03 34.15
C GLY A 134 6.74 -5.35 34.92
N GLU A 135 6.77 -6.48 35.61
CA GLU A 135 7.99 -7.00 36.22
C GLU A 135 9.00 -7.36 35.13
N ASP A 136 10.23 -6.89 35.33
CA ASP A 136 11.42 -7.16 34.53
C ASP A 136 11.78 -8.65 34.57
N ASP A 137 11.95 -9.28 33.40
CA ASP A 137 12.69 -10.54 33.21
C ASP A 137 13.66 -10.39 32.01
#